data_AF-A0A2W4QLI5-F1
#
_entry.id   AF-A0A2W4QLI5-F1
#
_cell.length_a   1.000
_cell.length_b   1.000
_cell.length_c   1.000
_cell.angle_alpha   90.00
_cell.angle_beta   90.00
_cell.angle_gamma   90.00
#
_symmetry.space_group_name_H-M   'P 1'
#
loop_
_entity.id
_entity.type
_entity.pdbx_description
1 polymer ?
#
loop_
_entity_poly.entity_id
_entity_poly.type
_entity_poly.pdbx_seq_one_letter_code
_entity_poly.pdbx_strand_id
1 'polypeptide(L)' 'MERVKAFFAGIRTYLNEVAGELRKVIWPSRERVVKATGIVVVMVALVAGFLFLCDVGLEWLMGLLFA' A
#
# COMPACT_ATOMS: atom_id res chain seq x y z
N MET A 1 -1.68 43.92 9.84
CA MET A 1 -2.77 43.63 8.88
C MET A 1 -2.24 43.27 7.48
N GLU A 2 -1.31 44.04 6.90
CA GLU A 2 -0.66 43.77 5.61
C GLU A 2 -0.02 42.37 5.51
N ARG A 3 0.80 41.97 6.51
CA ARG A 3 1.46 40.65 6.55
C ARG A 3 0.48 39.47 6.62
N VAL A 4 -0.65 39.67 7.29
CA VAL A 4 -1.71 38.67 7.39
C VAL A 4 -2.39 38.48 6.04
N LYS A 5 -2.72 39.58 5.34
CA LYS A 5 -3.25 39.53 3.97
C LYS A 5 -2.28 38.86 3.00
N ALA A 6 -0.98 39.17 3.10
CA ALA A 6 0.06 38.55 2.27
C ALA A 6 0.20 37.04 2.52
N PHE A 7 0.10 36.60 3.78
CA PHE A 7 0.09 35.18 4.15
C PHE A 7 -1.14 34.44 3.60
N PHE A 8 -2.33 35.02 3.72
CA PHE A 8 -3.55 34.45 3.14
C PHE A 8 -3.52 34.39 1.60
N ALA A 9 -2.88 35.38 0.95
CA ALA A 9 -2.66 35.35 -0.50
C ALA A 9 -1.73 34.19 -0.90
N GLY A 10 -0.64 33.96 -0.16
CA GLY A 10 0.28 32.84 -0.40
C GLY A 10 -0.38 31.47 -0.28
N ILE A 11 -1.21 31.26 0.76
CA ILE A 11 -1.97 30.02 0.93
C ILE A 11 -2.94 29.77 -0.22
N ARG A 12 -3.61 30.83 -0.70
CA ARG A 12 -4.55 30.71 -1.82
C ARG A 12 -3.85 30.32 -3.12
N THR A 13 -2.65 30.86 -3.37
CA THR A 13 -1.82 30.46 -4.50
C THR A 13 -1.40 28.99 -4.38
N TYR A 14 -0.90 28.58 -3.22
CA TYR A 14 -0.50 27.20 -2.95
C TYR A 14 -1.64 26.18 -3.16
N LEU A 15 -2.85 26.47 -2.65
CA LEU A 15 -4.00 25.58 -2.84
C LEU A 15 -4.42 25.47 -4.32
N ASN A 16 -4.29 26.55 -5.10
CA ASN A 16 -4.56 26.51 -6.54
C ASN A 16 -3.52 25.66 -7.29
N GLU A 17 -2.24 25.75 -6.91
CA GLU A 17 -1.17 24.93 -7.48
C GLU A 17 -1.40 23.43 -7.20
N VAL A 18 -1.67 23.09 -5.93
CA VAL A 18 -1.97 21.71 -5.50
C VAL A 18 -3.21 21.17 -6.21
N ALA A 19 -4.28 21.99 -6.35
CA ALA A 19 -5.47 21.59 -7.10
C ALA A 19 -5.18 21.34 -8.59
N GLY A 20 -4.26 22.12 -9.18
CA GLY A 20 -3.78 21.91 -10.55
C GLY A 20 -3.00 20.61 -10.72
N GLU A 21 -2.23 20.20 -9.72
CA GLU A 21 -1.45 18.96 -9.73
C GLU A 21 -2.28 17.72 -9.44
N LEU A 22 -3.25 17.82 -8.52
CA LEU A 22 -4.22 16.76 -8.26
C LEU A 22 -5.03 16.39 -9.50
N ARG A 23 -5.28 17.35 -10.40
CA ARG A 23 -5.92 17.10 -11.70
C ARG A 23 -5.05 16.29 -12.67
N LYS A 24 -3.73 16.27 -12.48
CA LYS A 24 -2.80 15.44 -13.27
C LYS A 24 -2.74 14.00 -12.78
N VAL A 25 -3.33 13.70 -11.62
CA VAL A 25 -3.40 12.33 -11.10
C VAL A 25 -4.38 11.53 -11.96
N ILE A 26 -3.83 10.58 -12.70
CA ILE A 26 -4.61 9.64 -13.50
C ILE A 26 -5.13 8.57 -12.55
N TRP A 27 -6.43 8.64 -12.24
CA TRP A 27 -7.07 7.61 -11.44
C TRP A 27 -7.09 6.29 -12.20
N PRO A 28 -6.66 5.19 -11.56
CA PRO A 28 -6.60 3.89 -12.21
C PRO A 28 -8.01 3.40 -12.56
N SER A 29 -8.12 2.65 -13.66
CA SER A 29 -9.35 1.92 -13.97
C SER A 29 -9.59 0.83 -12.91
N ARG A 30 -10.87 0.50 -12.65
CA ARG A 30 -11.26 -0.54 -11.70
C ARG A 30 -10.54 -1.87 -11.96
N GLU A 31 -10.37 -2.21 -13.23
CA GLU A 31 -9.64 -3.41 -13.67
C GLU A 31 -8.18 -3.40 -13.23
N ARG A 32 -7.48 -2.27 -13.33
CA ARG A 32 -6.07 -2.16 -12.91
C ARG A 32 -5.93 -2.37 -11.41
N VAL A 33 -6.85 -1.81 -10.63
CA VAL A 33 -6.85 -1.96 -9.16
C VAL A 33 -7.07 -3.43 -8.78
N VAL A 34 -8.10 -4.07 -9.37
CA VAL A 34 -8.40 -5.48 -9.09
C VAL A 34 -7.24 -6.40 -9.49
N LYS A 35 -6.62 -6.17 -10.65
CA LYS A 35 -5.44 -6.94 -11.08
C LYS A 35 -4.26 -6.75 -10.12
N ALA A 36 -3.95 -5.51 -9.74
CA ALA A 36 -2.86 -5.23 -8.82
C ALA A 36 -3.07 -5.89 -7.46
N THR A 37 -4.28 -5.78 -6.88
CA THR A 37 -4.61 -6.45 -5.62
C THR A 37 -4.59 -7.97 -5.76
N GLY A 38 -5.09 -8.51 -6.87
CA GLY A 38 -5.07 -9.95 -7.13
C GLY A 38 -3.65 -10.54 -7.14
N ILE A 39 -2.70 -9.85 -7.77
CA ILE A 39 -1.28 -10.28 -7.77
C ILE A 39 -0.73 -10.32 -6.34
N VAL A 40 -1.00 -9.29 -5.53
CA VAL A 40 -0.55 -9.23 -4.13
C VAL A 40 -1.12 -10.39 -3.31
N VAL A 41 -2.42 -10.67 -3.45
CA VAL A 41 -3.07 -11.77 -2.73
C VAL A 41 -2.46 -13.12 -3.10
N VAL A 42 -2.19 -13.37 -4.38
CA VAL A 42 -1.54 -14.61 -4.83
C VAL A 42 -0.14 -14.73 -4.24
N MET A 43 0.65 -13.66 -4.25
CA MET A 43 2.00 -13.66 -3.69
C MET A 43 1.99 -13.95 -2.18
N VAL A 44 1.09 -13.31 -1.43
CA VAL A 44 0.92 -13.57 0.01
C VAL A 44 0.49 -15.01 0.27
N ALA A 45 -0.43 -15.57 -0.52
CA ALA A 45 -0.86 -16.95 -0.38
C ALA A 45 0.28 -17.95 -0.60
N LEU A 46 1.17 -17.68 -1.56
CA LEU A 46 2.36 -18.52 -1.81
C LEU A 46 3.34 -18.49 -0.64
N VAL A 47 3.66 -17.31 -0.12
CA VAL A 47 4.57 -17.16 1.03
C VAL A 47 3.96 -17.80 2.27
N ALA A 48 2.68 -17.54 2.54
CA ALA A 48 1.97 -18.13 3.68
C ALA A 48 1.92 -19.67 3.58
N GLY A 49 1.65 -20.22 2.39
CA GLY A 49 1.66 -21.66 2.16
C GLY A 49 3.04 -22.28 2.37
N PHE A 50 4.11 -21.61 1.93
CA PHE A 50 5.48 -22.06 2.18
C PHE A 50 5.81 -22.08 3.67
N LEU A 51 5.52 -20.99 4.39
CA LEU A 51 5.76 -20.93 5.84
C LEU A 51 4.96 -22.00 6.58
N PHE A 52 3.69 -22.19 6.23
CA PHE A 52 2.86 -23.24 6.81
C PHE A 52 3.46 -24.63 6.61
N LEU A 53 3.99 -24.94 5.42
CA LEU A 53 4.67 -26.21 5.15
C LEU A 53 5.94 -26.36 6.01
N CYS A 54 6.71 -25.28 6.18
CA CYS A 54 7.88 -25.28 7.05
C CYS A 54 7.49 -25.50 8.51
N ASP A 55 6.46 -24.83 9.01
CA ASP A 55 6.00 -24.96 10.40
C ASP A 55 5.55 -26.40 10.70
N VAL A 56 4.72 -26.99 9.82
CA VAL A 56 4.28 -28.39 9.95
C VAL A 56 5.45 -29.37 9.84
N GLY A 57 6.37 -29.14 8.91
CA GLY A 57 7.56 -29.99 8.74
C GLY A 57 8.47 -29.95 9.97
N LEU A 58 8.65 -28.77 10.55
CA LEU A 58 9.44 -28.59 11.78
C LEU A 58 8.74 -29.17 13.00
N GLU A 59 7.42 -29.02 13.13
CA GLU A 59 6.63 -29.64 14.20
C GLU A 59 6.79 -31.16 14.19
N TRP A 60 6.67 -31.78 13.01
CA TRP A 60 6.85 -33.22 12.84
C TRP A 60 8.27 -33.67 13.21
N LEU A 61 9.30 -32.93 12.76
CA LEU A 61 10.69 -33.23 13.08
C LEU A 61 10.98 -33.11 14.58
N MET A 62 10.48 -32.05 15.22
CA MET A 62 10.63 -31.86 16.67
C MET A 62 9.92 -32.97 17.45
N GLY A 63 8.71 -33.37 17.03
CA GLY A 63 7.99 -34.49 17.64
C GLY A 63 8.77 -35.80 17.59
N LEU A 64 9.50 -36.07 16.50
CA LEU A 64 10.34 -37.26 16.37
C LEU A 64 11.61 -37.19 17.24
N LEU A 65 12.19 -36.00 17.44
CA LEU A 65 13.41 -35.80 18.21
C LEU A 65 13.18 -35.83 19.73
N PHE A 66 12.01 -35.39 20.19
CA PHE A 66 11.66 -35.32 21.62
C PHE A 66 10.76 -36.49 22.10
N ALA A 67 10.46 -37.46 21.24
CA ALA A 67 9.83 -38.74 21.56
C ALA A 67 10.89 -39.83 21.78
#